data_AF-A0A2V9PN77-F1
#
_entry.id   AF-A0A2V9PN77-F1
#
_cell.length_a   1.000
_cell.length_b   1.000
_cell.length_c   1.000
_cell.angle_alpha   90.00
_cell.angle_beta   90.00
_cell.angle_gamma   90.00
#
_symmetry.space_group_name_H-M   'P 1'
#
loop_
_entity.id
_entity.type
_entity.pdbx_description
1 polymer ?
#
loop_
_entity_poly.entity_id
_entity_poly.type
_entity_poly.pdbx_seq_one_letter_code
_entity_poly.pdbx_strand_id
1 'polypeptide(L)'
;MSKNRRINYDNDYGANAAEIGIRSDQVKKDAKYPLLEGLLEAKGLSRLGTYTYRDAAEIFECSIRALQERIREGKLRARDLPGRKKFLCQDLEDFLATSVRKLKREEEEK
;
A
#
# COMPACT_ATOMS: atom_id res chain seq x y z
N MET A 1 31.50 -30.24 -34.77
CA MET A 1 31.97 -29.76 -33.45
C MET A 1 32.11 -28.24 -33.51
N SER A 2 31.03 -27.50 -33.24
CA SER A 2 31.03 -26.03 -33.31
C SER A 2 31.56 -25.45 -32.00
N LYS A 3 32.61 -24.63 -32.12
CA LYS A 3 33.30 -23.98 -30.99
C LYS A 3 32.45 -22.78 -30.52
N ASN A 4 31.93 -22.87 -29.29
CA ASN A 4 31.26 -21.78 -28.59
C ASN A 4 32.26 -20.62 -28.38
N ARG A 5 32.00 -19.50 -29.05
CA ARG A 5 32.72 -18.24 -28.87
C ARG A 5 32.18 -17.56 -27.61
N ARG A 6 32.95 -17.60 -26.51
CA ARG A 6 32.66 -16.84 -25.28
C ARG A 6 32.77 -15.35 -25.60
N ILE A 7 31.66 -14.64 -25.46
CA ILE A 7 31.62 -13.17 -25.37
C ILE A 7 32.00 -12.79 -23.94
N ASN A 8 33.22 -12.27 -23.76
CA ASN A 8 33.61 -11.58 -22.54
C ASN A 8 32.96 -10.19 -22.60
N TYR A 9 32.08 -9.90 -21.64
CA TYR A 9 31.66 -8.54 -21.36
C TYR A 9 32.72 -7.91 -20.46
N ASP A 10 33.71 -7.29 -21.08
CA ASP A 10 34.48 -6.22 -20.45
C ASP A 10 33.51 -5.05 -20.24
N ASN A 11 33.22 -4.73 -18.98
CA ASN A 11 32.43 -3.56 -18.62
C ASN A 11 32.93 -3.03 -17.27
N ASP A 12 34.10 -2.43 -17.28
CA ASP A 12 34.32 -0.98 -17.12
C ASP A 12 33.49 -0.24 -16.04
N TYR A 13 33.07 -0.89 -14.96
CA TYR A 13 32.61 -0.18 -13.74
C TYR A 13 33.75 -0.07 -12.74
N GLY A 14 34.85 0.52 -13.20
CA GLY A 14 35.85 1.12 -12.33
C GLY A 14 35.38 2.49 -11.86
N ALA A 15 35.57 2.74 -10.56
CA ALA A 15 35.70 4.07 -9.96
C ALA A 15 34.49 5.02 -10.10
N ASN A 16 33.57 4.95 -9.14
CA ASN A 16 32.93 6.14 -8.51
C ASN A 16 32.08 5.72 -7.28
N ALA A 17 32.64 4.90 -6.40
CA ALA A 17 31.97 4.47 -5.16
C ALA A 17 32.24 5.41 -3.96
N ALA A 18 32.78 6.62 -4.19
CA ALA A 18 33.29 7.48 -3.10
C ALA A 18 32.75 8.92 -3.05
N GLU A 19 31.86 9.35 -3.97
CA GLU A 19 31.46 10.78 -4.04
C GLU A 19 29.99 11.09 -3.74
N ILE A 20 29.18 10.12 -3.33
CA ILE A 20 27.80 10.40 -2.94
C ILE A 20 27.58 9.97 -1.49
N GLY A 21 28.08 10.81 -0.58
CA GLY A 21 27.72 10.82 0.83
C GLY A 21 26.27 11.27 1.07
N ILE A 22 25.31 10.74 0.29
CA ILE A 22 23.89 10.86 0.60
C ILE A 22 23.59 9.74 1.58
N ARG A 23 23.46 10.14 2.86
CA ARG A 23 22.88 9.34 3.93
C ARG A 23 21.68 8.57 3.38
N SER A 24 21.71 7.24 3.50
CA SER A 24 20.62 6.33 3.17
C SER A 24 19.45 6.42 4.16
N ASP A 25 19.15 7.62 4.64
CA ASP A 25 18.01 7.92 5.47
C ASP A 25 17.09 8.83 4.66
N GLN A 26 16.00 8.23 4.17
CA GLN A 26 14.81 8.91 3.67
C GLN A 26 14.87 9.48 2.25
N VAL A 27 14.99 8.59 1.25
CA VAL A 27 14.12 8.74 0.09
C VAL A 27 12.76 8.21 0.53
N LYS A 28 11.93 9.06 1.17
CA LYS A 28 10.49 8.82 1.24
C LYS A 28 10.01 8.79 -0.21
N LYS A 29 10.00 7.60 -0.82
CA LYS A 29 9.28 7.36 -2.08
C LYS A 29 7.90 7.96 -1.86
N ASP A 30 7.48 8.84 -2.75
CA ASP A 30 6.13 9.41 -2.73
C ASP A 30 5.15 8.27 -2.46
N ALA A 31 4.62 8.25 -1.24
CA ALA A 31 3.80 7.16 -0.76
C ALA A 31 2.57 7.14 -1.67
N LYS A 32 2.47 6.15 -2.55
CA LYS A 32 1.38 6.07 -3.54
C LYS A 32 0.01 6.01 -2.85
N TYR A 33 0.01 5.55 -1.59
CA TYR A 33 -1.15 5.42 -0.72
C TYR A 33 -0.78 5.96 0.67
N PRO A 34 -0.73 7.29 0.86
CA PRO A 34 -0.17 7.89 2.07
C PRO A 34 -0.94 7.52 3.34
N LEU A 35 -2.27 7.38 3.27
CA LEU A 35 -3.09 7.03 4.44
C LEU A 35 -2.90 5.56 4.81
N LEU A 36 -2.97 4.67 3.81
CA LEU A 36 -2.78 3.24 4.01
C LEU A 36 -1.36 2.92 4.46
N GLU A 37 -0.34 3.50 3.82
CA GLU A 37 1.06 3.25 4.18
C GLU A 37 1.37 3.77 5.59
N GLY A 38 0.87 4.94 5.97
CA GLY A 38 0.99 5.44 7.34
C GLY A 38 0.31 4.52 8.37
N LEU A 39 -0.86 3.98 8.05
CA LEU A 39 -1.56 3.04 8.93
C LEU A 39 -0.81 1.71 9.07
N LEU A 40 -0.24 1.20 7.97
CA LEU A 40 0.55 -0.02 7.97
C LEU A 40 1.85 0.16 8.75
N GLU A 41 2.54 1.29 8.56
CA GLU A 41 3.78 1.63 9.27
C GLU A 41 3.53 1.72 10.78
N ALA A 42 2.45 2.41 11.20
CA ALA A 42 2.06 2.49 12.61
C ALA A 42 1.76 1.12 13.24
N LYS A 43 1.33 0.15 12.44
CA LYS A 43 1.03 -1.22 12.89
C LYS A 43 2.19 -2.20 12.71
N GLY A 44 3.28 -1.78 12.09
CA GLY A 44 4.39 -2.67 11.74
C GLY A 44 4.04 -3.72 10.67
N LEU A 45 3.01 -3.47 9.85
CA LEU A 45 2.56 -4.36 8.79
C LEU A 45 3.25 -4.01 7.47
N SER A 46 3.55 -5.04 6.66
CA SER A 46 4.11 -4.85 5.32
C SER A 46 3.02 -4.62 4.27
N ARG A 47 3.34 -3.82 3.25
CA ARG A 47 2.43 -3.59 2.13
C ARG A 47 2.29 -4.86 1.28
N LEU A 48 1.05 -5.30 1.05
CA LEU A 48 0.74 -6.44 0.19
C LEU A 48 0.25 -5.96 -1.18
N GLY A 49 0.41 -6.80 -2.20
CA GLY A 49 -0.13 -6.51 -3.54
C GLY A 49 -1.66 -6.54 -3.58
N THR A 50 -2.27 -7.43 -2.80
CA THR A 50 -3.72 -7.56 -2.62
C THR A 50 -4.04 -7.97 -1.19
N TYR A 51 -5.12 -7.46 -0.64
CA TYR A 51 -5.58 -7.76 0.72
C TYR A 51 -6.83 -8.64 0.69
N THR A 52 -6.88 -9.64 1.55
CA THR A 52 -8.09 -10.41 1.82
C THR A 52 -8.93 -9.73 2.90
N TYR A 53 -10.13 -10.27 3.17
CA TYR A 53 -10.94 -9.85 4.32
C TYR A 53 -10.21 -9.98 5.66
N ARG A 54 -9.33 -10.98 5.82
CA ARG A 54 -8.61 -11.19 7.06
C ARG A 54 -7.55 -10.10 7.24
N ASP A 55 -6.79 -9.84 6.19
CA ASP A 55 -5.74 -8.80 6.22
C ASP A 55 -6.36 -7.42 6.42
N ALA A 56 -7.46 -7.11 5.72
CA ALA A 56 -8.19 -5.86 5.93
C ALA A 56 -8.76 -5.75 7.34
N ALA A 57 -9.27 -6.84 7.93
CA ALA A 57 -9.78 -6.85 9.29
C ALA A 57 -8.68 -6.55 10.32
N GLU A 58 -7.47 -7.07 10.09
CA GLU A 58 -6.28 -6.81 10.90
C GLU A 58 -5.81 -5.36 10.78
N ILE A 59 -5.77 -4.83 9.56
CA ILE A 59 -5.41 -3.42 9.30
C ILE A 59 -6.36 -2.47 10.02
N PHE A 60 -7.67 -2.71 9.96
CA PHE A 60 -8.67 -1.81 10.56
C PHE A 60 -9.07 -2.19 12.00
N GLU A 61 -8.47 -3.23 12.59
CA GLU A 61 -8.83 -3.75 13.92
C GLU A 61 -10.34 -3.95 14.10
N CYS A 62 -10.99 -4.49 13.06
CA CYS A 62 -12.44 -4.67 13.05
C CYS A 62 -12.82 -6.10 12.70
N SER A 63 -14.08 -6.46 12.94
CA SER A 63 -14.57 -7.78 12.55
C SER A 63 -14.75 -7.87 11.02
N ILE A 64 -14.57 -9.07 10.46
CA ILE A 64 -14.87 -9.33 9.04
C ILE A 64 -16.33 -8.97 8.72
N ARG A 65 -17.26 -9.16 9.67
CA ARG A 65 -18.68 -8.79 9.52
C ARG A 65 -18.84 -7.27 9.32
N ALA A 66 -18.11 -6.46 10.08
CA ALA A 66 -18.12 -5.00 9.92
C ALA A 66 -17.62 -4.58 8.53
N LEU A 67 -16.57 -5.23 8.00
CA LEU A 67 -16.12 -4.98 6.63
C LEU A 67 -17.18 -5.38 5.59
N GLN A 68 -17.81 -6.54 5.76
CA GLN A 68 -18.89 -6.98 4.87
C GLN A 68 -20.07 -6.01 4.88
N GLU A 69 -20.41 -5.44 6.04
CA GLU A 69 -21.43 -4.41 6.16
C GLU A 69 -21.02 -3.13 5.41
N ARG A 70 -19.79 -2.65 5.56
CA ARG A 70 -19.28 -1.49 4.80
C ARG A 70 -19.33 -1.71 3.29
N ILE A 71 -19.09 -2.95 2.84
CA ILE A 71 -19.21 -3.30 1.42
C ILE A 71 -20.66 -3.33 0.97
N ARG A 72 -21.58 -3.85 1.81
CA ARG A 72 -23.02 -3.85 1.54
C ARG A 72 -23.58 -2.42 1.48
N GLU A 73 -23.09 -1.53 2.33
CA GLU A 73 -23.39 -0.09 2.32
C GLU A 73 -22.77 0.65 1.12
N GLY A 74 -21.93 -0.03 0.32
CA GLY A 74 -21.23 0.58 -0.82
C GLY A 74 -20.07 1.50 -0.44
N LYS A 75 -19.69 1.55 0.84
CA LYS A 75 -18.61 2.41 1.37
C LYS A 75 -17.21 1.84 1.10
N LEU A 76 -17.10 0.51 1.02
CA LEU A 76 -15.86 -0.18 0.71
C LEU A 76 -16.04 -1.05 -0.54
N ARG A 77 -15.14 -0.91 -1.52
CA ARG A 77 -15.23 -1.64 -2.78
C ARG A 77 -14.45 -2.95 -2.70
N ALA A 78 -15.14 -4.07 -2.82
CA ALA A 78 -14.51 -5.38 -3.01
C ALA A 78 -14.37 -5.70 -4.50
N ARG A 79 -13.20 -6.19 -4.92
CA ARG A 79 -12.97 -6.63 -6.30
C ARG A 79 -13.18 -8.13 -6.44
N ASP A 80 -13.76 -8.52 -7.56
CA ASP A 80 -13.91 -9.92 -7.94
C ASP A 80 -12.62 -10.40 -8.61
N LEU A 81 -11.66 -10.79 -7.78
CA LEU A 81 -10.37 -11.35 -8.20
C LEU A 81 -10.37 -12.87 -7.96
N PRO A 82 -9.60 -13.64 -8.76
CA PRO A 82 -9.55 -15.08 -8.59
C PRO A 82 -9.07 -15.48 -7.19
N GLY A 83 -9.73 -16.48 -6.62
CA GLY A 83 -9.39 -17.02 -5.29
C GLY A 83 -9.99 -16.26 -4.11
N ARG A 84 -11.17 -15.65 -4.28
CA ARG A 84 -12.02 -14.89 -3.31
C ARG A 84 -11.95 -13.36 -3.53
N LYS A 85 -12.98 -12.66 -3.04
CA LYS A 85 -13.02 -11.20 -3.03
C LYS A 85 -11.80 -10.63 -2.31
N LYS A 86 -11.13 -9.68 -2.97
CA LYS A 86 -9.90 -9.02 -2.50
C LYS A 86 -10.04 -7.50 -2.62
N PHE A 87 -9.16 -6.79 -1.92
CA PHE A 87 -9.02 -5.35 -1.96
C PHE A 87 -7.65 -5.00 -2.53
N LEU A 88 -7.60 -4.00 -3.40
CA LEU A 88 -6.33 -3.38 -3.77
C LEU A 88 -5.96 -2.31 -2.76
N CYS A 89 -4.68 -1.90 -2.76
CA CYS A 89 -4.22 -0.75 -1.99
C CYS A 89 -5.09 0.50 -2.25
N GLN A 90 -5.43 0.76 -3.52
CA GLN A 90 -6.28 1.88 -3.91
C GLN A 90 -7.68 1.80 -3.27
N ASP A 91 -8.31 0.63 -3.22
CA ASP A 91 -9.67 0.52 -2.69
C ASP A 91 -9.70 0.81 -1.18
N LEU A 92 -8.62 0.47 -0.46
CA LEU A 92 -8.46 0.78 0.96
C LEU A 92 -8.09 2.24 1.19
N GLU A 93 -7.25 2.82 0.33
CA GLU A 93 -6.90 4.24 0.37
C GLU A 93 -8.13 5.12 0.15
N ASP A 94 -8.95 4.81 -0.88
CA ASP A 94 -10.17 5.54 -1.19
C ASP A 94 -11.18 5.48 -0.02
N PHE A 95 -11.27 4.31 0.63
CA PHE A 95 -12.07 4.13 1.83
C PHE A 95 -11.56 5.01 2.98
N LEU A 96 -10.24 5.02 3.22
CA LEU A 96 -9.62 5.84 4.26
C LEU A 96 -9.83 7.34 4.00
N ALA A 97 -9.64 7.79 2.75
CA ALA A 97 -9.86 9.18 2.35
C ALA A 97 -11.32 9.62 2.57
N THR A 98 -12.28 8.71 2.36
CA THR A 98 -13.71 8.97 2.56
C THR A 98 -14.13 8.82 4.03
N SER A 99 -13.32 8.18 4.86
CA SER A 99 -13.67 7.85 6.26
C SER A 99 -13.59 9.01 7.24
N VAL A 100 -13.19 10.21 6.77
CA VAL A 100 -13.12 11.41 7.60
C VAL A 100 -14.51 11.71 8.17
N ARG A 101 -14.64 11.53 9.48
CA ARG A 101 -15.86 11.86 10.21
C ARG A 101 -16.13 13.35 9.99
N LYS A 102 -17.26 13.69 9.37
CA LYS A 102 -17.75 15.07 9.32
C LYS A 102 -17.82 15.51 10.79
N LEU A 103 -16.90 16.38 11.23
CA LEU A 103 -17.03 17.04 12.51
C LEU A 103 -18.40 17.70 12.46
N LYS A 104 -19.29 17.26 13.34
CA LYS A 104 -20.57 17.90 13.55
C LYS A 104 -20.20 19.28 14.08
N ARG A 105 -19.94 20.25 13.18
CA ARG A 105 -19.94 21.66 13.56
C ARG A 105 -21.33 21.85 14.10
N GLU A 106 -21.40 22.04 15.40
CA GLU A 106 -22.61 22.43 16.09
C GLU A 106 -23.19 23.59 15.28
N GLU A 107 -24.35 23.36 14.68
CA GLU A 107 -25.22 24.43 14.19
C GLU A 107 -25.72 25.16 15.44
N GLU A 108 -24.81 25.90 16.08
CA GLU A 108 -25.15 27.02 16.93
C GLU A 108 -24.99 28.27 16.09
N GLU A 109 -26.07 28.68 15.43
CA GLU A 109 -26.63 30.01 15.65
C GLU A 109 -28.04 30.11 15.03
N LYS A 110 -29.00 30.13 15.97
CA LYS A 110 -30.35 30.73 15.99
C LYS A 110 -31.03 31.17 14.69
#